data_AF-A0A0Q5XQF4-F1
#
_entry.id   AF-A0A0Q5XQF4-F1
#
_cell.length_a   1.000
_cell.length_b   1.000
_cell.length_c   1.000
_cell.angle_alpha   90.00
_cell.angle_beta   90.00
_cell.angle_gamma   90.00
#
_symmetry.space_group_name_H-M   'P 1'
#
loop_
_entity.id
_entity.type
_entity.pdbx_description
1 polymer ?
#
loop_
_entity_poly.entity_id
_entity_poly.type
_entity_poly.pdbx_seq_one_letter_code
_entity_poly.pdbx_strand_id
1 'polypeptide(L)' 'MSQKPGTGSRVRASERTLRLALQAAKDAGLPVDRLCISGGKIEIHFGGVADGAPAKPDGRLKEW' A
#
# COMPACT_ATOMS: atom_id res chain seq x y z
N MET A 1 32.52 23.27 -3.16
CA MET A 1 32.24 22.00 -3.87
C MET A 1 30.88 22.12 -4.53
N SER A 2 30.83 22.50 -5.81
CA SER A 2 29.59 22.72 -6.55
C SER A 2 29.04 21.39 -7.06
N GLN A 3 27.91 20.93 -6.51
CA GLN A 3 27.19 19.78 -7.06
C GLN A 3 26.48 20.21 -8.35
N LYS A 4 26.93 19.68 -9.49
CA LYS A 4 26.21 19.75 -10.77
C LYS A 4 24.94 18.89 -10.65
N PRO A 5 23.75 19.38 -11.04
CA PRO A 5 22.57 18.53 -11.09
C PRO A 5 22.78 17.50 -12.21
N GLY A 6 23.20 16.30 -11.84
CA GLY A 6 23.20 15.17 -12.75
C GLY A 6 21.77 14.93 -13.23
N THR A 7 21.62 14.67 -14.52
CA THR A 7 20.36 14.30 -15.17
C THR A 7 19.89 12.93 -14.68
N GLY A 8 19.54 12.83 -13.40
CA GLY A 8 18.88 11.66 -12.85
C GLY A 8 17.49 11.59 -13.44
N SER A 9 17.23 10.57 -14.26
CA SER A 9 15.88 10.27 -14.72
C SER A 9 14.98 10.11 -13.51
N ARG A 10 14.18 11.13 -13.20
CA ARG A 10 13.23 11.08 -12.08
C ARG A 10 12.17 10.07 -12.47
N VAL A 11 12.30 8.84 -11.97
CA VAL A 11 11.27 7.83 -12.12
C VAL A 11 10.01 8.36 -11.46
N ARG A 12 8.99 8.64 -12.27
CA ARG A 12 7.68 9.09 -11.80
C ARG A 12 6.82 7.87 -11.54
N ALA A 13 6.13 7.85 -10.40
CA ALA A 13 5.04 6.92 -10.20
C ALA A 13 3.98 7.17 -11.29
N SER A 14 3.56 6.12 -11.98
CA SER A 14 2.54 6.22 -13.01
C SER A 14 1.18 6.50 -12.37
N GLU A 15 0.52 7.61 -12.77
CA GLU A 15 -0.82 7.98 -12.29
C GLU A 15 -1.81 6.83 -12.50
N ARG A 16 -1.72 6.15 -13.65
CA ARG A 16 -2.58 5.01 -13.97
C ARG A 16 -2.39 3.87 -12.97
N THR A 17 -1.14 3.55 -12.63
CA THR A 17 -0.83 2.50 -11.65
C THR A 17 -1.39 2.84 -10.27
N LEU A 18 -1.25 4.11 -9.84
CA LEU A 18 -1.80 4.56 -8.57
C LEU A 18 -3.33 4.41 -8.53
N ARG A 19 -4.04 4.85 -9.59
CA ARG A 19 -5.49 4.70 -9.68
C ARG A 19 -5.95 3.25 -9.61
N LEU A 20 -5.27 2.36 -10.32
CA LEU A 20 -5.60 0.93 -10.31
C LEU A 20 -5.40 0.31 -8.92
N ALA A 21 -4.30 0.65 -8.24
CA ALA A 21 -4.02 0.16 -6.88
C ALA A 21 -5.06 0.65 -5.86
N LEU A 22 -5.43 1.94 -5.92
CA LEU A 22 -6.47 2.50 -5.05
C LEU A 22 -7.86 1.93 -5.36
N GLN A 23 -8.17 1.67 -6.63
CA GLN A 23 -9.42 1.03 -7.02
C GLN A 23 -9.51 -0.40 -6.50
N ALA A 24 -8.43 -1.16 -6.57
CA ALA A 24 -8.35 -2.51 -6.01
C ALA A 24 -8.52 -2.50 -4.48
N ALA A 25 -7.88 -1.56 -3.79
CA ALA A 25 -8.05 -1.38 -2.35
C ALA A 25 -9.51 -1.08 -1.96
N LYS A 26 -10.17 -0.20 -2.72
CA LYS A 26 -11.59 0.12 -2.52
C LYS A 26 -12.48 -1.11 -2.73
N ASP A 27 -12.24 -1.88 -3.79
CA ASP A 27 -12.99 -3.10 -4.09
C ASP A 27 -12.82 -4.16 -2.99
N ALA A 28 -11.62 -4.27 -2.43
CA ALA A 28 -11.30 -5.12 -1.30
C ALA A 28 -11.80 -4.58 0.06
N GLY A 29 -12.44 -3.41 0.10
CA GLY A 29 -12.91 -2.79 1.34
C GLY A 29 -11.78 -2.37 2.30
N LEU A 30 -10.55 -2.22 1.80
CA LEU A 30 -9.39 -1.86 2.61
C LEU A 30 -9.31 -0.33 2.76
N PRO A 31 -9.48 0.21 3.98
CA PRO A 31 -9.35 1.64 4.19
C PRO A 31 -7.89 2.07 4.02
N VAL A 32 -7.63 3.04 3.14
CA VAL A 32 -6.29 3.61 2.95
C VAL A 32 -6.04 4.63 4.06
N ASP A 33 -5.00 4.42 4.86
CA ASP A 33 -4.53 5.35 5.90
C ASP A 33 -3.53 6.36 5.33
N ARG A 34 -2.53 5.87 4.59
CA ARG A 34 -1.41 6.69 4.09
C ARG A 34 -0.93 6.22 2.73
N LEU A 35 -0.61 7.19 1.87
CA LEU A 35 0.00 6.98 0.57
C LEU A 35 1.34 7.73 0.49
N CYS A 36 2.43 7.02 0.21
CA CYS A 36 3.76 7.58 0.04
C CYS A 36 4.29 7.33 -1.37
N ILE A 37 4.92 8.35 -1.98
CA ILE A 37 5.59 8.22 -3.29
C ILE A 37 7.04 8.64 -3.14
N SER A 38 7.95 7.69 -3.30
CA SER A 38 9.39 7.87 -3.05
C SER A 38 10.20 7.25 -4.18
N GLY A 39 10.96 8.06 -4.92
CA GLY A 39 11.83 7.56 -6.00
C GLY A 39 11.12 6.74 -7.08
N GLY A 40 9.84 7.03 -7.34
CA GLY A 40 9.02 6.29 -8.30
C GLY A 40 8.31 5.05 -7.75
N LYS A 41 8.58 4.68 -6.49
CA LYS A 41 7.84 3.64 -5.77
C LYS A 41 6.57 4.21 -5.15
N ILE A 42 5.51 3.41 -5.15
CA ILE A 42 4.23 3.71 -4.52
C ILE A 42 4.09 2.78 -3.32
N GLU A 43 3.90 3.36 -2.14
CA GLU A 43 3.66 2.64 -0.88
C GLU A 43 2.28 3.03 -0.37
N ILE A 44 1.40 2.04 -0.15
CA ILE A 44 0.03 2.23 0.35
C ILE A 44 -0.09 1.52 1.68
N HIS A 45 -0.36 2.29 2.74
CA HIS A 45 -0.67 1.78 4.06
C HIS A 45 -2.18 1.68 4.21
N PHE A 46 -2.68 0.51 4.56
CA PHE A 46 -4.07 0.31 4.92
C PHE A 46 -4.22 0.47 6.42
N GLY A 47 -5.24 1.22 6.84
CA GLY A 47 -5.65 1.26 8.24
C GLY A 47 -6.10 -0.14 8.66
N GLY A 48 -5.89 -0.47 9.94
CA GLY A 48 -6.35 -1.74 10.49
C GLY A 48 -7.83 -1.94 10.12
N VAL A 49 -8.13 -3.04 9.45
CA VAL A 49 -9.52 -3.47 9.27
C VAL A 49 -10.00 -3.72 10.68
N ALA A 50 -10.88 -2.87 11.20
CA ALA A 50 -11.53 -3.14 12.47
C ALA A 50 -12.07 -4.58 12.39
N ASP A 51 -11.65 -5.45 13.31
CA ASP A 51 -12.11 -6.83 13.48
C ASP A 51 -13.63 -6.86 13.69
N GLY A 52 -14.38 -6.57 12.63
CA GLY A 52 -15.83 -6.58 12.55
C GLY A 52 -16.35 -7.96 12.20
N ALA A 53 -15.66 -9.01 12.64
CA ALA A 53 -16.21 -10.34 12.84
C ALA A 53 -15.27 -11.04 13.82
N PRO A 54 -15.69 -11.43 15.03
CA PRO A 54 -14.90 -12.38 15.79
C PRO A 54 -14.75 -13.62 14.92
N ALA A 55 -13.52 -13.90 14.48
CA ALA A 55 -13.17 -15.21 13.96
C ALA A 55 -13.59 -16.19 15.05
N LYS A 56 -14.65 -16.96 14.80
CA LYS A 56 -15.06 -18.05 15.66
C LYS A 56 -13.80 -18.90 15.88
N PRO A 57 -13.34 -19.14 17.11
CA PRO A 57 -12.17 -19.97 17.32
C PRO A 57 -12.50 -21.37 16.82
N ASP A 58 -12.04 -21.70 15.61
CA ASP A 58 -12.08 -23.05 15.10
C ASP A 58 -11.01 -23.80 15.88
N GLY A 59 -11.46 -24.55 16.90
CA GLY A 59 -10.63 -25.24 17.90
C GLY A 59 -9.77 -26.39 17.33
N ARG A 60 -9.33 -26.29 16.08
CA ARG A 60 -8.48 -27.27 15.39
C ARG A 60 -7.01 -26.89 15.37
N LEU A 61 -6.62 -25.73 15.89
CA LEU A 61 -5.22 -25.29 15.97
C LEU A 61 -4.55 -25.83 17.26
N LYS A 62 -4.63 -27.14 17.49
CA LYS A 62 -3.96 -27.81 18.62
C LYS A 62 -3.06 -28.97 18.23
N GLU A 63 -2.73 -29.12 16.94
CA GLU A 63 -1.84 -30.18 16.46
C GLU A 63 -0.91 -29.65 15.36
N TRP A 64 0.20 -29.03 15.78
CA TRP A 64 1.44 -28.86 15.02
C TRP A 64 2.62 -28.91 15.98
#